data_AF-A0A2S7PLL1-F1
#
_entry.id   AF-A0A2S7PLL1-F1
#
_cell.length_a   1.000
_cell.length_b   1.000
_cell.length_c   1.000
_cell.angle_alpha   90.00
_cell.angle_beta   90.00
_cell.angle_gamma   90.00
#
_symmetry.space_group_name_H-M   'P 1'
#
loop_
_entity.id
_entity.type
_entity.pdbx_description
1 polymer ?
#
loop_
_entity_poly.entity_id
_entity_poly.type
_entity_poly.pdbx_seq_one_letter_code
_entity_poly.pdbx_strand_id
1 'polypeptide(L)' 'MSTATFVLPGDHIDPALLPSHPTLPLKLGPGLRHAQPNTVVPMVAGQLRTDARKNAIWIEYNAGRVREQAVANLLTKG' A
#
# COMPACT_ATOMS: atom_id res chain seq x y z
N MET A 1 2.54 -9.71 -18.38
CA MET A 1 3.70 -9.87 -17.49
C MET A 1 3.50 -8.97 -16.28
N SER A 2 3.18 -9.51 -15.12
CA SER A 2 3.04 -8.74 -13.88
C SER A 2 4.41 -8.58 -13.25
N THR A 3 5.04 -7.42 -13.43
CA THR A 3 6.29 -7.05 -12.78
C THR A 3 6.03 -6.84 -11.29
N ALA A 4 6.18 -7.91 -10.50
CA ALA A 4 6.12 -7.80 -9.04
C ALA A 4 7.34 -7.00 -8.56
N THR A 5 7.10 -5.77 -8.10
CA THR A 5 8.16 -4.88 -7.61
C THR A 5 8.41 -5.22 -6.15
N PHE A 6 9.63 -5.64 -5.81
CA PHE A 6 10.02 -5.91 -4.42
C PHE A 6 10.62 -4.63 -3.81
N VAL A 7 10.23 -4.29 -2.60
CA VAL A 7 10.65 -3.07 -1.91
C VAL A 7 11.14 -3.38 -0.50
N LEU A 8 12.07 -2.55 0.00
CA LEU A 8 12.61 -2.63 1.35
C LEU A 8 12.08 -1.48 2.23
N PRO A 9 12.12 -1.63 3.57
CA PRO A 9 11.77 -0.55 4.48
C PRO A 9 12.66 0.67 4.25
N GLY A 10 12.05 1.84 4.07
CA GLY A 10 12.75 3.09 3.79
C GLY A 10 13.06 3.33 2.31
N ASP A 11 12.79 2.37 1.41
CA ASP A 11 12.92 2.60 -0.02
C ASP A 11 11.95 3.68 -0.51
N HIS A 12 12.32 4.38 -1.57
CA HIS A 12 11.43 5.33 -2.21
C HIS A 12 10.58 4.61 -3.26
N ILE A 13 9.26 4.65 -3.12
CA ILE A 13 8.35 4.17 -4.17
C ILE A 13 8.27 5.24 -5.25
N ASP A 14 8.61 4.86 -6.49
CA ASP A 14 8.45 5.74 -7.65
C ASP A 14 6.96 6.09 -7.83
N PRO A 15 6.58 7.38 -7.91
CA PRO A 15 5.22 7.81 -8.22
C PRO A 15 4.64 7.18 -9.49
N ALA A 16 5.47 6.78 -10.46
CA ALA A 16 5.04 6.09 -11.68
C ALA A 16 4.45 4.69 -11.41
N LEU A 17 4.78 4.07 -10.27
CA LEU A 17 4.21 2.80 -9.82
C LEU A 17 2.87 3.01 -9.10
N LEU A 18 2.52 4.24 -8.73
CA LEU A 18 1.29 4.53 -8.03
C LEU A 18 0.13 4.57 -9.03
N PRO A 19 -0.98 3.87 -8.75
CA PRO A 19 -2.19 4.07 -9.52
C PRO A 19 -2.65 5.53 -9.33
N SER A 20 -3.14 6.11 -10.42
CA SER A 20 -3.78 7.42 -10.41
C SER A 20 -5.23 7.25 -10.85
N HIS A 21 -6.14 7.84 -10.11
CA HIS A 21 -7.57 7.79 -10.41
C HIS A 21 -8.15 9.20 -10.32
N PRO A 22 -8.98 9.63 -11.29
CA PRO A 22 -9.48 11.01 -11.35
C PRO A 22 -10.39 11.38 -10.17
N THR A 23 -11.06 10.40 -9.57
CA THR A 23 -12.09 10.63 -8.53
C THR A 23 -11.84 9.90 -7.22
N LEU A 24 -10.94 8.93 -7.17
CA LEU A 24 -10.74 8.11 -5.97
C LEU A 24 -9.43 8.51 -5.29
N PRO A 25 -9.40 8.74 -3.97
CA PRO A 25 -8.16 8.98 -3.26
C PRO A 25 -7.29 7.72 -3.26
N LEU A 26 -5.96 7.89 -3.25
CA LEU A 26 -5.02 6.78 -3.15
C LEU A 26 -5.13 6.13 -1.78
N LYS A 27 -5.52 4.85 -1.74
CA LYS A 27 -5.64 4.06 -0.52
C LYS A 27 -4.32 3.39 -0.18
N LEU A 28 -3.76 3.74 0.96
CA LEU A 28 -2.57 3.10 1.51
C LEU A 28 -2.98 1.91 2.38
N GLY A 29 -2.61 0.72 1.94
CA GLY A 29 -2.79 -0.51 2.69
C GLY A 29 -1.61 -0.83 3.61
N PRO A 30 -1.57 -2.06 4.14
CA PRO A 30 -0.56 -2.49 5.10
C PRO A 30 0.87 -2.36 4.57
N GLY A 31 1.80 -2.08 5.48
CA GLY A 31 3.23 -2.01 5.16
C GLY A 31 3.66 -0.71 4.50
N LEU A 32 2.76 0.26 4.33
CA LEU A 32 3.03 1.56 3.74
C LEU A 32 2.67 2.68 4.72
N ARG A 33 3.40 3.80 4.64
CA ARG A 33 3.13 5.02 5.39
C ARG A 33 3.19 6.23 4.48
N HIS A 34 2.27 7.17 4.70
CA HIS A 34 2.35 8.49 4.07
C HIS A 34 3.36 9.37 4.82
N ALA A 35 4.35 9.87 4.08
CA ALA A 35 5.27 10.93 4.48
C ALA A 35 4.97 12.20 3.68
N GLN A 36 4.85 13.33 4.36
CA GLN A 36 4.62 14.62 3.72
C GLN A 36 5.87 15.06 2.91
N PRO A 37 5.70 15.79 1.79
CA PRO A 37 4.44 16.33 1.28
C PRO A 37 3.62 15.39 0.40
N ASN A 38 4.20 14.34 -0.21
CA ASN A 38 3.48 13.42 -1.12
C ASN A 38 4.23 12.07 -1.31
N THR A 39 5.00 11.63 -0.32
CA THR A 39 5.86 10.45 -0.46
C THR A 39 5.25 9.25 0.26
N VAL A 40 5.12 8.12 -0.42
CA VAL A 40 4.75 6.85 0.22
C VAL A 40 6.02 6.07 0.52
N VAL A 41 6.20 5.70 1.78
CA VAL A 41 7.38 4.97 2.26
C VAL A 41 6.97 3.56 2.71
N PRO A 42 7.61 2.49 2.19
CA PRO A 42 7.48 1.15 2.72
C PRO A 42 8.08 1.07 4.11
N MET A 43 7.35 0.43 5.02
CA MET A 43 7.79 0.16 6.39
C MET A 43 8.22 -1.30 6.59
N VAL A 44 7.96 -2.16 5.61
CA VAL A 44 8.22 -3.61 5.64
C VAL A 44 8.78 -4.07 4.29
N ALA A 45 9.63 -5.09 4.32
CA ALA A 45 10.13 -5.71 3.09
C ALA A 45 9.07 -6.63 2.48
N GLY A 46 8.83 -6.52 1.18
CA GLY A 46 7.85 -7.37 0.51
C GLY A 46 7.56 -6.96 -0.92
N GLN A 47 6.51 -7.56 -1.48
CA GLN A 47 6.05 -7.28 -2.84
C GLN A 47 5.06 -6.11 -2.82
N LEU A 48 5.39 -5.05 -3.55
CA LEU A 48 4.48 -3.94 -3.80
C LEU A 48 3.36 -4.41 -4.74
N ARG A 49 2.13 -4.24 -4.28
CA ARG A 49 0.91 -4.50 -5.03
C ARG A 49 0.14 -3.21 -5.23
N THR A 50 -0.48 -3.12 -6.41
CA THR A 50 -1.22 -1.95 -6.86
C THR A 50 -2.53 -2.42 -7.49
N ASP A 51 -3.64 -1.81 -7.12
CA ASP A 51 -4.96 -2.01 -7.73
C ASP A 51 -5.46 -0.68 -8.27
N ALA A 52 -5.37 -0.52 -9.60
CA ALA A 52 -5.82 0.69 -10.29
C ALA A 52 -7.35 0.88 -10.22
N ARG A 53 -8.13 -0.21 -10.13
CA ARG A 53 -9.61 -0.11 -10.04
C ARG A 53 -10.05 0.48 -8.70
N LYS A 54 -9.31 0.17 -7.64
CA LYS A 54 -9.60 0.67 -6.27
C LYS A 54 -8.77 1.89 -5.89
N ASN A 55 -7.86 2.32 -6.77
CA ASN A 55 -6.78 3.26 -6.50
C ASN A 55 -6.05 2.93 -5.19
N ALA A 56 -5.60 1.69 -5.04
CA ALA A 56 -5.06 1.18 -3.78
C ALA A 56 -3.66 0.57 -3.96
N ILE A 57 -2.82 0.69 -2.94
CA ILE A 57 -1.49 0.10 -2.89
C ILE A 57 -1.22 -0.55 -1.53
N TRP A 58 -0.48 -1.65 -1.51
CA TRP A 58 -0.09 -2.32 -0.28
C TRP A 58 1.18 -3.15 -0.48
N ILE A 59 1.85 -3.50 0.61
CA ILE A 59 2.93 -4.48 0.58
C ILE A 59 2.37 -5.84 0.97
N GLU A 60 2.55 -6.84 0.10
CA GLU A 60 2.43 -8.25 0.44
C GLU A 60 3.74 -8.73 1.04
N TYR A 61 3.70 -9.06 2.33
CA TYR A 61 4.83 -9.60 3.07
C TYR A 61 4.35 -10.74 3.95
N ASN A 62 5.18 -11.76 4.12
CA ASN A 62 4.90 -12.87 5.03
C ASN A 62 5.12 -12.41 6.47
N ALA A 63 4.15 -11.69 7.02
CA ALA A 63 4.10 -11.36 8.43
C ALA A 63 3.62 -12.59 9.20
N GLY A 64 4.53 -13.36 9.81
CA GLY A 64 4.17 -14.48 10.69
C GLY A 64 3.32 -14.11 11.91
N ARG A 65 2.90 -12.84 12.04
CA ARG A 65 1.96 -12.33 13.05
C ARG A 65 1.06 -11.28 12.41
N VAL A 66 -0.24 -11.54 12.46
CA VAL A 66 -1.27 -10.54 12.17
C VAL A 66 -1.12 -9.42 13.19
N ARG A 67 -0.63 -8.25 12.77
CA ARG A 67 -0.81 -7.03 13.55
C ARG A 67 -2.15 -6.44 13.15
N GLU A 68 -2.99 -6.26 14.15
CA GLU A 68 -4.34 -5.73 14.13
C GLU A 68 -4.37 -4.28 13.62
N GLN A 69 -4.00 -4.05 12.37
CA GLN A 69 -4.28 -2.79 11.67
C GLN A 69 -5.63 -2.89 10.95
N ALA A 70 -6.62 -3.46 11.66
CA ALA A 70 -7.99 -3.65 11.21
C ALA A 70 -8.93 -2.56 11.76
N VAL A 71 -8.43 -1.38 12.11
CA VAL A 71 -9.27 -0.25 12.57
C VAL A 71 -10.10 0.41 11.46
N ALA A 72 -10.05 -0.09 10.22
CA ALA A 72 -10.89 0.42 9.12
C ALA A 72 -12.02 -0.54 8.67
N ASN A 73 -12.10 -1.77 9.20
CA ASN A 73 -13.07 -2.78 8.72
C ASN A 73 -14.27 -3.04 9.65
N LEU A 74 -14.45 -2.26 10.74
CA LEU A 74 -15.60 -2.40 11.64
C LEU A 74 -16.66 -1.30 11.43
N LEU A 75 -17.06 -1.02 10.19
CA LEU A 75 -18.24 -0.18 9.90
C LEU A 75 -19.15 -0.73 8.79
N THR A 76 -18.95 -1.97 8.32
CA THR A 76 -19.79 -2.57 7.27
C THR A 76 -20.34 -3.94 7.64
N LYS A 77 -20.84 -4.08 8.87
CA LYS A 77 -21.84 -5.10 9.21
C LYS A 77 -22.90 -4.44 10.08
N GLY A 78 -23.85 -3.77 9.40
CA GLY A 78 -25.21 -3.66 9.91
C GLY A 78 -25.94 -5.00 9.76
#